data_AF-A0A9E5TRV0-F1
#
_entry.id   AF-A0A9E5TRV0-F1
#
_cell.length_a   1.000
_cell.length_b   1.000
_cell.length_c   1.000
_cell.angle_alpha   90.00
_cell.angle_beta   90.00
_cell.angle_gamma   90.00
#
_symmetry.space_group_name_H-M   'P 1'
#
loop_
_entity.id
_entity.type
_entity.pdbx_description
1 polymer ?
#
loop_
_entity_poly.entity_id
_entity_poly.type
_entity_poly.pdbx_seq_one_letter_code
_entity_poly.pdbx_strand_id
1 'polypeptide(L)'
;MDRVGKSVLLAILSLFLAGCAFLAAGGMGAGTYAIVRGDLARLYGVDYDRAWEAAFLTLEEMEMTVVDKTEGERSGKIVAKRLDE
;
A
#
# COMPACT_ATOMS: atom_id res chain seq x y z
N MET A 1 27.52 31.71 21.39
CA MET A 1 26.67 31.00 20.43
C MET A 1 26.61 31.83 19.16
N ASP A 2 27.48 31.49 18.24
CA ASP A 2 27.66 32.10 16.93
C ASP A 2 26.39 31.96 16.06
N ARG A 3 26.20 32.92 15.14
CA ARG A 3 25.04 32.98 14.23
C ARG A 3 24.95 31.73 13.35
N VAL A 4 26.08 31.05 13.11
CA VAL A 4 26.18 29.81 12.33
C VAL A 4 25.67 28.61 13.14
N GLY A 5 26.05 28.49 14.41
CA GLY A 5 25.59 27.43 15.31
C GLY A 5 24.06 27.43 15.52
N LYS A 6 23.42 28.61 15.59
CA LYS A 6 21.95 28.70 15.66
C LYS A 6 21.26 28.23 14.38
N SER A 7 21.82 28.52 13.21
CA SER A 7 21.28 28.08 11.92
C SER A 7 21.42 26.57 11.72
N VAL A 8 22.55 25.99 12.13
CA VAL A 8 22.78 24.54 12.07
C VAL A 8 21.85 23.79 13.02
N LEU A 9 21.65 24.29 14.25
CA LEU A 9 20.70 23.73 15.20
C LEU A 9 19.27 23.77 14.66
N LEU A 10 18.85 24.87 14.02
CA LEU A 10 17.52 24.99 13.41
C LEU A 10 17.33 24.00 12.25
N ALA A 11 18.35 23.81 11.42
CA ALA A 11 18.32 22.87 10.30
C ALA A 11 18.17 21.42 10.79
N ILE A 12 18.92 21.02 11.82
CA ILE A 12 18.81 19.69 12.42
C ILE A 12 17.42 19.49 13.05
N LEU A 13 16.91 20.49 13.77
CA LEU A 13 15.56 20.44 14.36
C LEU A 13 14.47 20.29 13.30
N SER A 14 14.60 20.98 12.16
CA SER A 14 13.65 20.85 11.05
C SER A 14 13.64 19.47 10.40
N LEU A 15 14.77 18.75 10.41
CA LEU A 15 14.85 17.35 9.95
C LEU A 15 14.06 16.40 10.85
N PHE A 16 14.13 16.60 12.18
CA PHE A 16 13.35 15.80 13.14
C PHE A 16 11.85 16.11 13.09
N LEU A 17 11.46 17.35 12.76
CA LEU A 17 10.05 17.71 12.54
C LEU A 17 9.50 17.21 11.20
N ALA A 18 10.35 16.95 10.20
CA ALA A 18 9.97 16.41 8.89
C ALA A 18 9.79 14.87 8.86
N GLY A 19 9.78 14.22 10.03
CA GLY A 19 9.82 12.76 10.22
C GLY A 19 8.73 11.93 9.53
N CYS A 20 7.66 12.53 8.99
CA CYS A 20 6.60 11.78 8.32
C CYS A 20 6.67 11.80 6.78
N ALA A 21 7.45 12.70 6.17
CA ALA A 21 7.50 12.81 4.71
C ALA A 21 8.41 11.75 4.07
N PHE A 22 9.44 11.29 4.79
CA PHE A 22 10.37 10.28 4.25
C PHE A 22 9.73 8.89 4.13
N LEU A 23 8.78 8.56 5.01
CA LEU A 23 7.97 7.34 4.92
C LEU A 23 6.99 7.34 3.75
N ALA A 24 6.59 8.52 3.25
CA ALA A 24 5.71 8.62 2.09
C ALA A 24 6.47 8.46 0.75
N ALA A 25 7.77 8.74 0.74
CA ALA A 25 8.59 8.68 -0.48
C ALA A 25 9.51 7.45 -0.57
N GLY A 26 9.82 6.82 0.57
CA GLY A 26 10.76 5.71 0.66
C GLY A 26 10.11 4.42 1.12
N GLY A 27 9.76 3.56 0.17
CA GLY A 27 9.54 2.15 0.45
C GLY A 27 8.12 1.69 0.16
N MET A 28 7.90 1.27 -1.08
CA MET A 28 6.96 0.20 -1.38
C MET A 28 7.59 -1.11 -0.87
N GLY A 29 7.77 -1.21 0.46
CA GLY A 29 8.24 -2.42 1.12
C GLY A 29 7.09 -3.41 1.27
N ALA A 30 7.37 -4.71 1.32
CA ALA A 30 6.34 -5.70 1.60
C ALA A 30 5.56 -5.32 2.87
N GLY A 31 4.24 -5.16 2.74
CA GLY A 31 3.36 -4.77 3.85
C GLY A 31 2.96 -3.28 3.91
N THR A 32 3.51 -2.41 3.06
CA THR A 32 3.06 -1.01 3.01
C THR A 32 1.68 -0.89 2.36
N TYR A 33 0.82 -0.08 2.96
CA TYR A 33 -0.45 0.34 2.38
C TYR A 33 -0.29 1.73 1.76
N ALA A 34 -0.81 1.91 0.55
CA ALA A 34 -0.94 3.20 -0.09
C ALA A 34 -2.41 3.39 -0.50
N ILE A 35 -2.93 4.60 -0.30
CA ILE A 35 -4.23 4.98 -0.85
C ILE A 35 -3.94 5.72 -2.15
N VAL A 36 -4.29 5.11 -3.29
CA VAL A 36 -4.09 5.69 -4.61
C VAL A 36 -5.46 5.90 -5.23
N ARG A 37 -5.86 7.16 -5.40
CA ARG A 37 -7.15 7.54 -6.02
C ARG A 37 -8.40 6.92 -5.34
N GLY A 38 -8.33 6.67 -4.04
CA GLY A 38 -9.41 6.05 -3.28
C GLY A 38 -9.32 4.52 -3.20
N ASP A 39 -8.43 3.91 -3.99
CA ASP A 39 -8.18 2.47 -3.94
C ASP A 39 -7.06 2.15 -2.94
N LEU A 40 -7.25 1.07 -2.18
CA LEU A 40 -6.22 0.51 -1.33
C LEU A 40 -5.26 -0.31 -2.19
N ALA A 41 -4.04 0.20 -2.35
CA ALA A 41 -2.95 -0.52 -2.98
C ALA A 41 -2.02 -1.09 -1.91
N ARG A 42 -1.70 -2.38 -2.01
CA ARG A 42 -0.71 -3.05 -1.16
C ARG A 42 0.23 -3.88 -2.02
N LEU A 43 1.52 -3.83 -1.69
CA LEU A 43 2.50 -4.74 -2.25
C LEU A 43 2.71 -5.92 -1.32
N TYR A 44 2.64 -7.12 -1.90
CA TYR A 44 2.99 -8.37 -1.25
C TYR A 44 4.29 -8.91 -1.86
N GLY A 45 5.22 -9.33 -1.02
CA GLY A 45 6.47 -9.98 -1.45
C GLY A 45 6.27 -11.46 -1.76
N VAL A 46 5.24 -11.80 -2.54
CA VAL A 46 4.90 -13.17 -2.96
C VAL A 46 4.65 -13.21 -4.46
N ASP A 47 4.78 -14.39 -5.06
CA ASP A 47 4.52 -14.59 -6.48
C ASP A 47 3.06 -14.34 -6.85
N TYR A 48 2.83 -13.96 -8.12
CA TYR A 48 1.51 -13.61 -8.65
C TYR A 48 0.46 -14.70 -8.40
N ASP A 49 0.76 -15.96 -8.71
CA ASP A 49 -0.18 -17.07 -8.57
C ASP A 49 -0.65 -17.25 -7.12
N ARG A 50 0.27 -17.09 -6.16
CA ARG A 50 -0.05 -17.18 -4.73
C ARG A 50 -0.92 -16.02 -4.28
N ALA A 51 -0.64 -14.81 -4.77
CA ALA A 51 -1.46 -13.63 -4.46
C ALA A 51 -2.86 -13.76 -5.07
N TRP A 52 -2.96 -14.33 -6.27
CA TRP A 52 -4.20 -14.59 -6.98
C TRP A 52 -5.08 -15.60 -6.25
N GLU A 53 -4.53 -16.74 -5.88
CA GLU A 53 -5.23 -17.77 -5.10
C GLU A 53 -5.70 -17.23 -3.75
N ALA A 54 -4.84 -16.50 -3.02
CA ALA A 54 -5.19 -15.89 -1.75
C ALA A 54 -6.33 -14.86 -1.89
N ALA A 55 -6.38 -14.11 -2.99
CA ALA A 55 -7.47 -13.16 -3.25
C ALA A 55 -8.80 -13.90 -3.44
N PHE A 56 -8.83 -15.02 -4.17
CA PHE A 56 -10.04 -15.84 -4.32
C PHE A 56 -10.51 -16.44 -3.00
N LEU A 57 -9.59 -17.05 -2.24
CA LEU A 57 -9.89 -17.62 -0.93
C LEU A 57 -10.47 -16.58 0.03
N THR A 58 -9.94 -15.36 0.00
CA THR A 58 -10.45 -14.26 0.83
C THR A 58 -11.87 -13.88 0.43
N LEU A 59 -12.16 -13.80 -0.88
CA LEU A 59 -13.51 -13.49 -1.35
C LEU A 59 -14.52 -14.59 -1.00
N GLU A 60 -14.10 -15.85 -1.06
CA GLU A 60 -14.89 -17.02 -0.66
C GLU A 60 -15.20 -17.00 0.85
N GLU A 61 -14.18 -16.79 1.69
CA GLU A 61 -14.33 -16.72 3.15
C GLU A 61 -15.24 -15.54 3.58
N MET A 62 -15.22 -14.44 2.82
CA MET A 62 -16.10 -13.29 3.05
C MET A 62 -17.50 -13.45 2.43
N GLU A 63 -17.83 -14.64 1.91
CA GLU A 63 -19.11 -14.95 1.25
C GLU A 63 -19.45 -13.97 0.11
N MET A 64 -18.43 -13.45 -0.58
CA MET A 64 -18.62 -12.55 -1.71
C MET A 64 -18.81 -13.33 -3.01
N THR A 65 -19.77 -12.90 -3.82
CA THR A 65 -20.01 -13.49 -5.14
C THR A 65 -19.13 -12.83 -6.19
N VAL A 66 -18.24 -13.60 -6.82
CA VAL A 66 -17.44 -13.14 -7.97
C VAL A 66 -18.35 -12.98 -9.18
N VAL A 67 -18.47 -11.75 -9.70
CA VAL A 67 -19.33 -11.42 -10.85
C VAL A 67 -18.55 -11.36 -12.16
N ASP A 68 -17.27 -11.05 -12.11
CA ASP A 68 -16.38 -11.02 -13.27
C ASP A 68 -14.93 -11.30 -12.84
N LYS A 69 -14.16 -11.94 -13.72
CA LYS A 69 -12.73 -12.15 -13.52
C LYS A 69 -11.98 -12.10 -14.85
N THR A 70 -10.83 -11.45 -14.85
CA THR A 70 -9.85 -11.48 -15.92
C THR A 70 -8.52 -11.91 -15.34
N GLU A 71 -8.02 -13.06 -15.75
CA GLU A 71 -6.74 -13.61 -15.32
C GLU A 71 -5.71 -13.47 -16.44
N GLY A 72 -4.48 -13.11 -16.09
CA GLY A 72 -3.37 -13.00 -17.03
C GLY A 72 -2.06 -13.31 -16.32
N GLU A 73 -0.99 -13.58 -17.06
CA GLU A 73 0.27 -14.13 -16.49
C GLU A 73 0.97 -13.23 -15.45
N ARG A 74 0.69 -11.91 -15.45
CA ARG A 74 1.33 -10.94 -14.55
C ARG A 74 0.36 -9.96 -13.90
N SER A 75 -0.90 -10.02 -14.29
CA SER A 75 -1.92 -9.09 -13.83
C SER A 75 -3.29 -9.70 -14.05
N GLY A 76 -4.17 -9.52 -13.08
CA GLY A 76 -5.57 -9.89 -13.21
C GLY A 76 -6.46 -8.94 -12.45
N LYS A 77 -7.76 -9.06 -12.69
CA LYS A 77 -8.81 -8.28 -12.04
C LYS A 77 -9.92 -9.22 -11.62
N ILE A 78 -10.38 -9.07 -10.38
CA ILE A 78 -11.55 -9.77 -9.85
C ILE A 78 -12.56 -8.70 -9.48
N VAL A 79 -13.80 -8.86 -9.92
CA VAL A 79 -14.93 -8.04 -9.49
C VAL A 79 -15.86 -8.95 -8.70
N ALA A 80 -16.12 -8.59 -7.45
CA ALA A 80 -17.01 -9.33 -6.57
C ALA A 80 -18.02 -8.38 -5.93
N LYS A 81 -19.19 -8.92 -5.58
CA LYS A 81 -20.24 -8.22 -4.87
C LYS A 81 -20.56 -8.95 -3.57
N ARG A 82 -20.85 -8.18 -2.53
CA ARG A 82 -21.36 -8.71 -1.27
C ARG A 82 -22.87 -8.96 -1.44
N LEU A 83 -23.39 -9.99 -0.77
CA LEU A 83 -24.78 -10.43 -0.97
C LEU A 83 -25.84 -9.47 -0.42
N ASP A 84 -25.43 -8.51 0.41
CA ASP A 84 -26.26 -7.48 1.06
C ASP A 84 -26.41 -6.18 0.25
N GLU A 85 -25.83 -6.12 -0.96
CA GLU A 85 -25.93 -5.00 -1.93
C GLU A 85 -26.58 -5.42 -3.25
#